data_AF-A0A8F9RMY8-F1
#
_entry.id   AF-A0A8F9RMY8-F1
#
_cell.length_a   1.000
_cell.length_b   1.000
_cell.length_c   1.000
_cell.angle_alpha   90.00
_cell.angle_beta   90.00
_cell.angle_gamma   90.00
#
_symmetry.space_group_name_H-M   'P 1'
#
loop_
_entity.id
_entity.type
_entity.pdbx_description
1 polymer ?
#
loop_
_entity_poly.entity_id
_entity_poly.type
_entity_poly.pdbx_seq_one_letter_code
_entity_poly.pdbx_strand_id
1 'polypeptide(L)'
;MKRLFLLFIFLITSNNFSAHKPKVKVENFGNIKTYFISQFNFGTKTIESEELKMHIIGKLSKIISDKMGYRDTIMIERKTYLADNKNDFYILESGNSNYKVAVLDDGVLLQSNNRGLAIRIISDKVNVIDVLKLVEYTIQNKLKINDSLVSTPYFYNEDEEMKILSNSQEFISKIVNQNSKLIDEIIKEDIIVTEDSETIISWNNNEFVFRMNLEKFKSDNPYRDFLKDEFKIQDFKYYIYSSSYYFFLVFHDMETFTYFDGREENRSQKIKIETKRSWYPLVLAKDKIGNKIILYDRDQTIYIYNINKKLLQKIE
;
A
#
# COMPACT_ATOMS: atom_id res chain seq x y z
N MET A 1 40.65 22.48 15.23
CA MET A 1 40.29 21.17 15.83
C MET A 1 38.79 20.97 16.05
N LYS A 2 38.03 21.91 16.65
CA LYS A 2 36.57 21.74 16.88
C LYS A 2 35.73 21.53 15.60
N ARG A 3 36.11 22.13 14.46
CA ARG A 3 35.40 21.97 13.18
C ARG A 3 35.65 20.62 12.49
N LEU A 4 36.84 20.02 12.67
CA LEU A 4 37.13 18.68 12.14
C LEU A 4 36.38 17.59 12.91
N PHE A 5 36.21 17.78 14.23
CA PHE A 5 35.48 16.82 15.09
C PHE A 5 33.98 16.77 14.76
N LEU A 6 33.37 17.91 14.43
CA LEU A 6 31.99 17.99 13.92
C LEU A 6 31.82 17.30 12.57
N LEU A 7 32.80 17.44 11.66
CA LEU A 7 32.79 16.75 10.37
C LEU A 7 32.89 15.23 10.56
N PHE A 8 33.71 14.79 11.52
CA PHE A 8 33.89 13.37 11.85
C PHE A 8 32.62 12.77 12.48
N ILE A 9 31.92 13.51 13.36
CA ILE A 9 30.61 13.09 13.89
C ILE A 9 29.57 12.99 12.75
N PHE A 10 29.53 13.96 11.83
CA PHE A 10 28.64 13.94 10.67
C PHE A 10 28.92 12.73 9.75
N LEU A 11 30.20 12.40 9.54
CA LEU A 11 30.68 11.28 8.73
C LEU A 11 30.48 9.91 9.38
N ILE A 12 30.49 9.81 10.72
CA ILE A 12 30.19 8.56 11.42
C ILE A 12 28.66 8.32 11.49
N THR A 13 27.86 9.38 11.55
CA THR A 13 26.38 9.28 11.43
C THR A 13 25.88 9.12 9.99
N SER A 14 26.72 9.35 8.97
CA SER A 14 26.35 9.13 7.56
C SER A 14 26.32 7.66 7.14
N ASN A 15 26.49 6.73 8.08
CA ASN A 15 26.20 5.30 7.87
C ASN A 15 24.68 5.01 7.76
N ASN A 16 23.95 5.82 7.00
CA ASN A 16 22.61 5.45 6.51
C ASN A 16 22.72 4.57 5.24
N PHE A 17 23.65 3.60 5.25
CA PHE A 17 23.56 2.44 4.37
C PHE A 17 22.74 1.37 5.08
N SER A 18 21.44 1.62 5.27
CA SER A 18 20.53 0.50 5.40
C SER A 18 20.35 -0.06 4.00
N ALA A 19 20.81 -1.29 3.76
CA ALA A 19 20.14 -2.13 2.78
C ALA A 19 18.65 -2.10 3.16
N HIS A 20 17.80 -1.57 2.28
CA HIS A 20 16.40 -1.31 2.61
C HIS A 20 15.69 -2.66 2.63
N LYS A 21 15.55 -3.25 3.82
CA LYS A 21 14.70 -4.43 3.97
C LYS A 21 13.25 -4.00 3.73
N PRO A 22 12.51 -4.65 2.82
CA PRO A 22 11.10 -4.41 2.62
C PRO A 22 10.35 -4.40 3.96
N LYS A 23 9.39 -3.50 4.11
CA LYS A 23 8.44 -3.53 5.21
C LYS A 23 7.50 -4.72 4.96
N VAL A 24 7.37 -5.57 5.97
CA VAL A 24 6.42 -6.69 5.96
C VAL A 24 5.28 -6.35 6.90
N LYS A 25 4.05 -6.58 6.47
CA LYS A 25 2.85 -6.44 7.30
C LYS A 25 2.01 -7.71 7.23
N VAL A 26 1.65 -8.22 8.39
CA VAL A 26 0.80 -9.41 8.55
C VAL A 26 -0.39 -9.05 9.41
N GLU A 27 -1.59 -9.31 8.93
CA GLU A 27 -2.83 -9.04 9.66
C GLU A 27 -3.74 -10.26 9.63
N ASN A 28 -4.61 -10.39 10.63
CA ASN A 28 -5.58 -11.47 10.73
C ASN A 28 -6.99 -10.88 10.88
N PHE A 29 -7.92 -11.36 10.06
CA PHE A 29 -9.34 -10.99 10.09
C PHE A 29 -10.16 -12.27 10.20
N GLY A 30 -10.28 -12.82 11.42
CA GLY A 30 -10.89 -14.13 11.65
C GLY A 30 -10.14 -15.25 10.95
N ASN A 31 -10.74 -15.90 9.94
CA ASN A 31 -10.10 -16.95 9.15
C ASN A 31 -9.29 -16.42 7.95
N ILE A 32 -9.27 -15.11 7.72
CA ILE A 32 -8.44 -14.49 6.68
C ILE A 32 -7.10 -14.07 7.29
N LYS A 33 -6.00 -14.40 6.62
CA LYS A 33 -4.66 -13.90 6.93
C LYS A 33 -4.14 -13.13 5.74
N THR A 34 -3.62 -11.93 5.95
CA THR A 34 -2.97 -11.15 4.89
C THR A 34 -1.48 -11.06 5.15
N TYR A 35 -0.69 -11.09 4.08
CA TYR A 35 0.75 -10.92 4.10
C TYR A 35 1.15 -9.96 2.99
N PHE A 36 1.73 -8.82 3.37
CA PHE A 36 2.14 -7.77 2.45
C PHE A 36 3.65 -7.54 2.56
N ILE A 37 4.33 -7.54 1.43
CA ILE A 37 5.70 -7.04 1.28
C ILE A 37 5.65 -5.75 0.48
N SER A 38 6.11 -4.65 1.09
CA SER A 38 6.21 -3.33 0.45
C SER A 38 7.27 -3.30 -0.64
N GLN A 39 7.10 -2.44 -1.64
CA GLN A 39 8.19 -2.14 -2.59
C GLN A 39 9.37 -1.43 -1.91
N PHE A 40 9.10 -0.71 -0.82
CA PHE A 40 10.08 0.09 -0.11
C PHE A 40 9.78 0.25 1.38
N ASN A 41 10.81 0.57 2.16
CA ASN A 41 10.66 0.87 3.58
C ASN A 41 11.29 2.23 3.93
N PHE A 42 10.45 3.24 4.15
CA PHE A 42 10.88 4.61 4.49
C PHE A 42 10.43 5.02 5.89
N GLY A 43 10.42 4.07 6.81
CA GLY A 43 10.03 4.30 8.19
C GLY A 43 8.51 4.39 8.37
N THR A 44 8.10 4.93 9.51
CA THR A 44 6.70 4.86 9.96
C THR A 44 5.80 5.94 9.38
N LYS A 45 6.36 6.98 8.73
CA LYS A 45 5.62 8.13 8.21
C LYS A 45 5.18 7.98 6.75
N THR A 46 5.83 7.12 5.99
CA THR A 46 5.57 6.89 4.57
C THR A 46 4.86 5.56 4.40
N ILE A 47 3.64 5.58 3.89
CA ILE A 47 2.79 4.39 3.77
C ILE A 47 2.33 4.24 2.32
N GLU A 48 2.62 3.08 1.73
CA GLU A 48 2.21 2.70 0.38
C GLU A 48 0.69 2.44 0.33
N SER A 49 0.02 2.83 -0.76
CA SER A 49 -1.42 2.56 -0.92
C SER A 49 -1.74 1.06 -0.88
N GLU A 50 -0.85 0.25 -1.44
CA GLU A 50 -0.94 -1.20 -1.50
C GLU A 50 -1.01 -1.84 -0.11
N GLU A 51 -0.35 -1.24 0.89
CA GLU A 51 -0.47 -1.64 2.29
C GLU A 51 -1.92 -1.45 2.79
N LEU A 52 -2.54 -0.32 2.48
CA LEU A 52 -3.93 -0.03 2.87
C LEU A 52 -4.92 -0.93 2.12
N LYS A 53 -4.68 -1.17 0.82
CA LYS A 53 -5.50 -2.08 0.01
C LYS A 53 -5.51 -3.48 0.59
N MET A 54 -4.38 -3.99 1.06
CA MET A 54 -4.31 -5.31 1.71
C MET A 54 -5.13 -5.39 3.00
N HIS A 55 -5.17 -4.32 3.80
CA HIS A 55 -6.06 -4.26 4.97
C HIS A 55 -7.54 -4.30 4.56
N ILE A 56 -7.92 -3.51 3.54
CA ILE A 56 -9.29 -3.48 2.99
C ILE A 56 -9.70 -4.86 2.48
N ILE A 57 -8.84 -5.47 1.66
CA ILE A 57 -9.03 -6.82 1.11
C ILE A 57 -9.23 -7.82 2.25
N GLY A 58 -8.42 -7.76 3.31
CA GLY A 58 -8.56 -8.64 4.46
C GLY A 58 -9.92 -8.53 5.16
N LYS A 59 -10.37 -7.30 5.45
CA LYS A 59 -11.69 -7.04 6.05
C LYS A 59 -12.84 -7.53 5.17
N LEU A 60 -12.84 -7.16 3.89
CA LEU A 60 -13.91 -7.53 2.96
C LEU A 60 -13.91 -9.02 2.64
N SER A 61 -12.75 -9.67 2.54
CA SER A 61 -12.65 -11.12 2.36
C SER A 61 -13.24 -11.89 3.53
N LYS A 62 -13.18 -11.34 4.75
CA LYS A 62 -13.82 -11.97 5.91
C LYS A 62 -15.33 -11.97 5.78
N ILE A 63 -15.91 -10.87 5.30
CA ILE A 63 -17.35 -10.77 5.03
C ILE A 63 -17.76 -11.76 3.92
N ILE A 64 -16.98 -11.86 2.84
CA ILE A 64 -17.19 -12.88 1.79
C ILE A 64 -17.18 -14.28 2.40
N SER A 65 -16.14 -14.61 3.17
CA SER A 65 -15.99 -15.92 3.79
C SER A 65 -17.16 -16.27 4.72
N ASP A 66 -17.63 -15.32 5.52
CA ASP A 66 -18.77 -15.52 6.41
C ASP A 66 -20.07 -15.75 5.63
N LYS A 67 -20.35 -14.92 4.61
CA LYS A 67 -21.56 -15.05 3.77
C LYS A 67 -21.57 -16.35 2.97
N MET A 68 -20.39 -16.86 2.60
CA MET A 68 -20.23 -18.14 1.91
C MET A 68 -20.11 -19.35 2.86
N GLY A 69 -20.10 -19.13 4.18
CA GLY A 69 -19.96 -20.20 5.17
C GLY A 69 -18.59 -20.90 5.14
N TYR A 70 -17.56 -20.29 4.58
CA TYR A 70 -16.20 -20.84 4.55
C TYR A 70 -15.47 -20.55 5.87
N ARG A 71 -14.86 -21.57 6.47
CA ARG A 71 -14.29 -21.50 7.83
C ARG A 71 -12.80 -21.78 7.92
N ASP A 72 -12.24 -22.49 6.95
CA ASP A 72 -10.80 -22.76 6.93
C ASP A 72 -10.02 -21.47 6.66
N THR A 73 -8.70 -21.50 6.88
CA THR A 73 -7.85 -20.34 6.65
C THR A 73 -7.80 -19.96 5.17
N ILE A 74 -7.93 -18.67 4.87
CA ILE A 74 -7.63 -18.09 3.57
C ILE A 74 -6.41 -17.18 3.73
N MET A 75 -5.31 -17.54 3.09
CA MET A 75 -4.09 -16.72 3.04
C MET A 75 -4.12 -15.80 1.81
N ILE A 76 -3.91 -14.51 1.99
CA ILE A 76 -3.83 -13.54 0.91
C ILE A 76 -2.46 -12.88 0.96
N GLU A 77 -1.58 -13.21 0.00
CA GLU A 77 -0.22 -12.68 -0.06
C GLU A 77 -0.08 -11.70 -1.22
N ARG A 78 0.59 -10.56 -0.97
CA ARG A 78 0.96 -9.61 -2.02
C ARG A 78 2.40 -9.15 -1.89
N LYS A 79 3.07 -9.07 -3.03
CA LYS A 79 4.44 -8.56 -3.17
C LYS A 79 4.60 -7.86 -4.52
N THR A 80 5.45 -6.84 -4.57
CA THR A 80 5.94 -6.27 -5.84
C THR A 80 6.99 -7.20 -6.48
N TYR A 81 6.82 -7.53 -7.76
CA TYR A 81 7.76 -8.38 -8.48
C TYR A 81 9.16 -7.73 -8.61
N LEU A 82 10.20 -8.57 -8.74
CA LEU A 82 11.54 -8.12 -9.13
C LEU A 82 11.55 -7.63 -10.58
N ALA A 83 12.39 -6.65 -10.91
CA ALA A 83 12.38 -5.94 -12.19
C ALA A 83 12.42 -6.86 -13.43
N ASP A 84 13.04 -8.03 -13.33
CA ASP A 84 13.18 -9.00 -14.44
C ASP A 84 11.90 -9.77 -14.74
N ASN A 85 10.97 -9.81 -13.78
CA ASN A 85 9.63 -10.32 -14.00
C ASN A 85 8.79 -9.26 -14.71
N LYS A 86 8.43 -9.52 -15.96
CA LYS A 86 7.69 -8.57 -16.80
C LYS A 86 6.17 -8.68 -16.70
N ASN A 87 5.67 -9.66 -15.96
CA ASN A 87 4.25 -9.97 -15.88
C ASN A 87 3.82 -10.11 -14.41
N ASP A 88 2.55 -9.80 -14.17
CA ASP A 88 1.93 -10.14 -12.89
C ASP A 88 1.80 -11.66 -12.75
N PHE A 89 1.89 -12.15 -11.51
CA PHE A 89 1.61 -13.53 -11.18
C PHE A 89 0.46 -13.62 -10.20
N TYR A 90 -0.47 -14.51 -10.50
CA TYR A 90 -1.59 -14.85 -9.63
C TYR A 90 -1.55 -16.34 -9.32
N ILE A 91 -1.66 -16.72 -8.06
CA ILE A 91 -1.68 -18.11 -7.62
C ILE A 91 -2.88 -18.29 -6.71
N LEU A 92 -3.94 -18.87 -7.27
CA LEU A 92 -5.13 -19.31 -6.58
C LEU A 92 -4.98 -20.80 -6.34
N GLU A 93 -4.82 -21.19 -5.08
CA GLU A 93 -4.66 -22.60 -4.74
C GLU A 93 -5.42 -23.00 -3.49
N SER A 94 -5.74 -24.29 -3.45
CA SER A 94 -6.39 -24.99 -2.36
C SER A 94 -5.41 -25.97 -1.73
N GLY A 95 -5.63 -26.22 -0.44
CA GLY A 95 -4.76 -27.07 0.36
C GLY A 95 -3.43 -26.40 0.71
N ASN A 96 -3.25 -25.09 0.55
CA ASN A 96 -1.97 -24.48 0.84
C ASN A 96 -2.05 -23.04 1.36
N SER A 97 -2.02 -22.92 2.68
CA SER A 97 -2.08 -21.65 3.41
C SER A 97 -0.73 -21.20 4.00
N ASN A 98 0.39 -21.76 3.52
CA ASN A 98 1.74 -21.32 3.91
C ASN A 98 2.12 -19.98 3.26
N TYR A 99 3.06 -19.25 3.88
CA TYR A 99 3.68 -18.03 3.33
C TYR A 99 4.67 -18.36 2.21
N LYS A 100 4.18 -18.56 0.98
CA LYS A 100 5.07 -18.93 -0.15
C LYS A 100 5.79 -17.73 -0.70
N VAL A 101 5.09 -16.61 -0.89
CA VAL A 101 5.65 -15.43 -1.56
C VAL A 101 6.85 -14.87 -0.80
N ALA A 102 6.88 -15.05 0.52
CA ALA A 102 7.96 -14.63 1.40
C ALA A 102 9.33 -15.26 1.07
N VAL A 103 9.37 -16.44 0.46
CA VAL A 103 10.62 -17.21 0.23
C VAL A 103 10.92 -17.47 -1.25
N LEU A 104 10.08 -16.96 -2.16
CA LEU A 104 10.31 -17.14 -3.60
C LEU A 104 11.61 -16.50 -4.07
N ASP A 105 12.02 -15.37 -3.47
CA ASP A 105 13.27 -14.68 -3.82
C ASP A 105 14.52 -15.39 -3.30
N ASP A 106 14.36 -16.32 -2.36
CA ASP A 106 15.44 -17.18 -1.89
C ASP A 106 15.60 -18.43 -2.78
N GLY A 107 14.87 -18.49 -3.91
CA GLY A 107 14.82 -19.67 -4.78
C GLY A 107 14.10 -20.88 -4.14
N VAL A 108 13.30 -20.65 -3.09
CA VAL A 108 12.65 -21.72 -2.31
C VAL A 108 11.20 -21.92 -2.73
N LEU A 109 10.84 -23.17 -3.04
CA LEU A 109 9.48 -23.61 -3.30
C LEU A 109 8.92 -24.39 -2.10
N LEU A 110 8.05 -23.74 -1.31
CA LEU A 110 7.40 -24.45 -0.20
C LEU A 110 6.35 -25.44 -0.70
N GLN A 111 6.36 -26.63 -0.09
CA GLN A 111 5.35 -27.65 -0.33
C GLN A 111 3.99 -27.27 0.27
N SER A 112 2.94 -27.94 -0.24
CA SER A 112 1.59 -27.88 0.30
C SER A 112 1.52 -28.29 1.76
N ASN A 113 0.81 -27.51 2.59
CA ASN A 113 0.46 -27.91 3.95
C ASN A 113 -0.86 -28.69 4.03
N ASN A 114 -1.50 -28.97 2.88
CA ASN A 114 -2.80 -29.61 2.70
C ASN A 114 -3.94 -28.95 3.49
N ARG A 115 -3.89 -27.62 3.69
CA ARG A 115 -4.87 -26.86 4.49
C ARG A 115 -5.20 -25.50 3.89
N GLY A 116 -6.49 -25.14 3.96
CA GLY A 116 -6.98 -23.80 3.62
C GLY A 116 -6.91 -23.45 2.14
N LEU A 117 -7.11 -22.18 1.84
CA LEU A 117 -6.96 -21.57 0.52
C LEU A 117 -5.84 -20.54 0.55
N ALA A 118 -5.33 -20.21 -0.62
CA ALA A 118 -4.48 -19.05 -0.78
C ALA A 118 -4.70 -18.33 -2.11
N ILE A 119 -4.60 -17.01 -2.02
CA ILE A 119 -4.64 -16.06 -3.13
C ILE A 119 -3.32 -15.28 -3.05
N ARG A 120 -2.42 -15.53 -4.00
CA ARG A 120 -1.11 -14.85 -4.02
C ARG A 120 -0.97 -13.99 -5.25
N ILE A 121 -0.48 -12.79 -5.05
CA ILE A 121 -0.39 -11.76 -6.08
C ILE A 121 1.02 -11.21 -6.07
N ILE A 122 1.73 -11.38 -7.18
CA ILE A 122 3.03 -10.75 -7.41
C ILE A 122 2.81 -9.71 -8.51
N SER A 123 2.65 -8.44 -8.12
CA SER A 123 2.30 -7.31 -9.01
C SER A 123 2.75 -5.99 -8.40
N ASP A 124 3.04 -4.98 -9.24
CA ASP A 124 3.27 -3.59 -8.78
C ASP A 124 2.02 -2.98 -8.15
N LYS A 125 0.82 -3.40 -8.57
CA LYS A 125 -0.44 -2.84 -8.07
C LYS A 125 -1.51 -3.91 -7.92
N VAL A 126 -2.40 -3.73 -6.94
CA VAL A 126 -3.63 -4.50 -6.85
C VAL A 126 -4.86 -3.60 -6.93
N ASN A 127 -5.92 -4.14 -7.53
CA ASN A 127 -7.26 -3.60 -7.44
C ASN A 127 -8.04 -4.38 -6.38
N VAL A 128 -8.64 -3.69 -5.41
CA VAL A 128 -9.36 -4.33 -4.30
C VAL A 128 -10.50 -5.22 -4.81
N ILE A 129 -11.32 -4.72 -5.74
CA ILE A 129 -12.49 -5.42 -6.27
C ILE A 129 -12.06 -6.70 -6.99
N ASP A 130 -11.01 -6.62 -7.80
CA ASP A 130 -10.50 -7.78 -8.53
C ASP A 130 -10.05 -8.87 -7.57
N VAL A 131 -9.28 -8.53 -6.52
CA VAL A 131 -8.84 -9.52 -5.53
C VAL A 131 -10.01 -10.15 -4.79
N LEU A 132 -11.04 -9.37 -4.45
CA LEU A 132 -12.26 -9.91 -3.84
C LEU A 132 -12.97 -10.91 -4.75
N LYS A 133 -13.01 -10.67 -6.07
CA LYS A 133 -13.53 -11.64 -7.06
C LYS A 133 -12.70 -12.91 -7.09
N LEU A 134 -11.37 -12.80 -7.00
CA LEU A 134 -10.49 -13.96 -6.89
C LEU A 134 -10.74 -14.76 -5.61
N VAL A 135 -10.96 -14.08 -4.47
CA VAL A 135 -11.29 -14.74 -3.19
C VAL A 135 -12.61 -15.50 -3.30
N GLU A 136 -13.69 -14.85 -3.75
CA GLU A 136 -14.99 -15.48 -3.94
C GLU A 136 -14.88 -16.69 -4.88
N TYR A 137 -14.25 -16.52 -6.04
CA TYR A 137 -14.08 -17.59 -7.02
C TYR A 137 -13.29 -18.77 -6.45
N THR A 138 -12.23 -18.51 -5.70
CA THR A 138 -11.38 -19.55 -5.08
C THR A 138 -12.17 -20.34 -4.05
N ILE A 139 -13.03 -19.70 -3.24
CA ILE A 139 -13.90 -20.40 -2.29
C ILE A 139 -14.89 -21.31 -3.04
N GLN A 140 -15.54 -20.80 -4.10
CA GLN A 140 -16.52 -21.57 -4.90
C GLN A 140 -15.88 -22.78 -5.57
N ASN A 141 -14.64 -22.64 -6.05
CA ASN A 141 -13.96 -23.64 -6.87
C ASN A 141 -12.86 -24.41 -6.13
N LYS A 142 -12.88 -24.40 -4.79
CA LYS A 142 -11.82 -24.94 -3.93
C LYS A 142 -11.38 -26.38 -4.25
N LEU A 143 -12.25 -27.21 -4.84
CA LEU A 143 -11.93 -28.61 -5.17
C LEU A 143 -11.14 -28.77 -6.49
N LYS A 144 -11.20 -27.78 -7.38
CA LYS A 144 -10.64 -27.85 -8.74
C LYS A 144 -9.70 -26.70 -9.07
N ILE A 145 -9.56 -25.72 -8.18
CA ILE A 145 -8.79 -24.50 -8.47
C ILE A 145 -7.33 -24.81 -8.84
N ASN A 146 -6.75 -25.86 -8.24
CA ASN A 146 -5.37 -26.27 -8.53
C ASN A 146 -5.19 -26.78 -9.98
N ASP A 147 -6.26 -27.27 -10.63
CA ASP A 147 -6.21 -27.77 -12.01
C ASP A 147 -5.97 -26.63 -13.03
N SER A 148 -6.20 -25.38 -12.61
CA SER A 148 -5.99 -24.19 -13.44
C SER A 148 -4.59 -23.59 -13.33
N LEU A 149 -3.71 -24.19 -12.52
CA LEU A 149 -2.33 -23.76 -12.37
C LEU A 149 -1.46 -24.31 -13.50
N VAL A 150 -0.65 -23.44 -14.09
CA VAL A 150 0.30 -23.78 -15.14
C VAL A 150 1.73 -23.43 -14.73
N SER A 151 2.68 -24.24 -15.18
CA SER A 151 4.10 -23.99 -14.94
C SER A 151 4.54 -22.74 -15.69
N THR A 152 5.06 -21.76 -14.96
CA THR A 152 5.46 -20.46 -15.47
C THR A 152 6.86 -20.11 -14.98
N PRO A 153 7.73 -19.52 -15.83
CA PRO A 153 9.04 -19.03 -15.41
C PRO A 153 8.91 -17.89 -14.39
N TYR A 154 9.76 -17.88 -13.36
CA TYR A 154 9.85 -16.83 -12.35
C TYR A 154 11.32 -16.53 -12.04
N PHE A 155 11.70 -15.26 -12.20
CA PHE A 155 13.05 -14.78 -11.87
C PHE A 155 13.10 -14.40 -10.39
N TYR A 156 13.98 -15.06 -9.63
CA TYR A 156 14.20 -14.76 -8.20
C TYR A 156 15.47 -13.94 -7.97
N ASN A 157 16.27 -13.74 -9.02
CA ASN A 157 17.27 -12.69 -9.15
C ASN A 157 17.51 -12.39 -10.66
N GLU A 158 18.49 -11.54 -10.98
CA GLU A 158 18.76 -11.07 -12.35
C GLU A 158 19.13 -12.21 -13.32
N ASP A 159 19.77 -13.27 -12.82
CA ASP A 159 20.35 -14.33 -13.64
C ASP A 159 19.67 -15.71 -13.45
N GLU A 160 18.92 -15.88 -12.37
CA GLU A 160 18.37 -17.18 -11.96
C GLU A 160 16.84 -17.22 -12.03
N GLU A 161 16.36 -18.28 -12.69
CA GLU A 161 14.95 -18.57 -12.90
C GLU A 161 14.57 -19.89 -12.23
N MET A 162 13.36 -19.95 -11.69
CA MET A 162 12.71 -21.21 -11.30
C MET A 162 11.31 -21.31 -11.89
N LYS A 163 10.79 -22.54 -11.96
CA LYS A 163 9.41 -22.78 -12.38
C LYS A 163 8.48 -22.72 -11.18
N ILE A 164 7.48 -21.85 -11.26
CA ILE A 164 6.36 -21.80 -10.31
C ILE A 164 5.07 -22.26 -10.97
N LEU A 165 4.09 -22.65 -10.15
CA LEU A 165 2.72 -22.90 -10.59
C LEU A 165 1.89 -21.64 -10.35
N SER A 166 1.32 -21.08 -11.42
CA SER A 166 0.49 -19.87 -11.37
C SER A 166 -0.67 -19.97 -12.34
N ASN A 167 -1.73 -19.21 -12.11
CA ASN A 167 -2.83 -19.08 -13.05
C ASN A 167 -2.42 -18.20 -14.23
N SER A 168 -2.93 -18.51 -15.43
CA SER A 168 -2.70 -17.67 -16.60
C SER A 168 -3.44 -16.33 -16.49
N GLN A 169 -2.92 -15.30 -17.15
CA GLN A 169 -3.56 -13.98 -17.19
C GLN A 169 -4.96 -14.03 -17.81
N GLU A 170 -5.17 -14.89 -18.83
CA GLU A 170 -6.49 -15.11 -19.43
C GLU A 170 -7.49 -15.68 -18.40
N PHE A 171 -7.06 -16.65 -17.60
CA PHE A 171 -7.89 -17.25 -16.56
C PHE A 171 -8.28 -16.22 -15.50
N ILE A 172 -7.32 -15.41 -15.03
CA ILE A 172 -7.57 -14.34 -14.06
C ILE A 172 -8.51 -13.28 -14.65
N SER A 173 -8.26 -12.84 -15.88
CA SER A 173 -9.11 -11.89 -16.61
C SER A 173 -10.55 -12.36 -16.69
N LYS A 174 -10.76 -13.66 -16.95
CA LYS A 174 -12.10 -14.27 -16.99
C LYS A 174 -12.82 -14.17 -15.65
N ILE A 175 -12.11 -14.32 -14.53
CA ILE A 175 -12.71 -14.21 -13.19
C ILE A 175 -13.04 -12.75 -12.87
N VAL A 176 -12.08 -11.82 -13.05
CA VAL A 176 -12.27 -10.42 -12.66
C VAL A 176 -13.32 -9.69 -13.51
N ASN A 177 -13.53 -10.15 -14.76
CA ASN A 177 -14.58 -9.60 -15.63
C ASN A 177 -16.00 -10.12 -15.31
N GLN A 178 -16.15 -11.09 -14.42
CA GLN A 178 -17.47 -11.55 -13.99
C GLN A 178 -18.09 -10.54 -13.02
N ASN A 179 -19.41 -10.36 -13.14
CA ASN A 179 -20.19 -9.60 -12.17
C ASN A 179 -20.39 -10.43 -10.90
N SER A 180 -20.26 -9.81 -9.74
CA SER A 180 -20.53 -10.46 -8.45
C SER A 180 -21.47 -9.60 -7.62
N LYS A 181 -22.69 -10.10 -7.42
CA LYS A 181 -23.69 -9.46 -6.57
C LYS A 181 -23.21 -9.31 -5.13
N LEU A 182 -22.45 -10.30 -4.64
CA LEU A 182 -21.88 -10.29 -3.31
C LEU A 182 -20.88 -9.15 -3.16
N ILE A 183 -19.99 -8.99 -4.14
CA ILE A 183 -18.98 -7.93 -4.10
C ILE A 183 -19.64 -6.56 -4.26
N ASP A 184 -20.58 -6.42 -5.18
CA ASP A 184 -21.35 -5.17 -5.38
C ASP A 184 -22.09 -4.71 -4.11
N GLU A 185 -22.45 -5.65 -3.23
CA GLU A 185 -23.05 -5.37 -1.92
C GLU A 185 -22.02 -4.84 -0.92
N ILE A 186 -20.89 -5.55 -0.74
CA ILE A 186 -19.95 -5.29 0.36
C ILE A 186 -19.02 -4.09 0.10
N ILE A 187 -18.77 -3.72 -1.16
CA ILE A 187 -17.86 -2.59 -1.49
C ILE A 187 -18.42 -1.22 -1.09
N LYS A 188 -19.69 -1.16 -0.68
CA LYS A 188 -20.38 0.05 -0.22
C LYS A 188 -20.14 0.33 1.27
N GLU A 189 -19.51 -0.59 1.99
CA GLU A 189 -19.17 -0.39 3.40
C GLU A 189 -18.07 0.67 3.55
N ASP A 190 -18.21 1.58 4.52
CA ASP A 190 -17.14 2.52 4.90
C ASP A 190 -16.13 1.78 5.78
N ILE A 191 -14.91 1.63 5.27
CA ILE A 191 -13.85 0.89 5.94
C ILE A 191 -12.82 1.88 6.43
N ILE A 192 -12.77 2.08 7.75
CA ILE A 192 -11.65 2.79 8.37
C ILE A 192 -10.39 1.92 8.24
N VAL A 193 -9.38 2.45 7.53
CA VAL A 193 -8.08 1.77 7.28
C VAL A 193 -6.98 2.34 8.15
N THR A 194 -7.09 3.61 8.56
CA THR A 194 -6.18 4.25 9.51
C THR A 194 -6.97 5.27 10.32
N GLU A 195 -6.75 5.26 11.62
CA GLU A 195 -7.38 6.20 12.54
C GLU A 195 -6.39 6.50 13.66
N ASP A 196 -6.13 7.79 13.85
CA ASP A 196 -5.44 8.31 15.02
C ASP A 196 -6.23 9.48 15.62
N SER A 197 -5.69 10.14 16.64
CA SER A 197 -6.36 11.24 17.35
C SER A 197 -6.64 12.47 16.48
N GLU A 198 -6.07 12.54 15.27
CA GLU A 198 -5.95 13.76 14.46
C GLU A 198 -6.43 13.56 13.03
N THR A 199 -6.32 12.33 12.51
CA THR A 199 -6.58 12.02 11.12
C THR A 199 -7.26 10.67 10.98
N ILE A 200 -8.07 10.54 9.94
CA ILE A 200 -8.73 9.30 9.56
C ILE A 200 -8.55 9.12 8.06
N ILE A 201 -8.21 7.88 7.68
CA ILE A 201 -8.28 7.42 6.31
C ILE A 201 -9.33 6.31 6.28
N SER A 202 -10.35 6.48 5.45
CA SER A 202 -11.30 5.41 5.15
C SER A 202 -11.29 5.06 3.66
N TRP A 203 -11.93 3.94 3.33
CA TRP A 203 -12.16 3.51 1.98
C TRP A 203 -13.63 3.17 1.81
N ASN A 204 -14.27 3.73 0.79
CA ASN A 204 -15.67 3.48 0.47
C ASN A 204 -15.86 3.62 -1.04
N ASN A 205 -16.61 2.69 -1.64
CA ASN A 205 -17.02 2.77 -3.04
C ASN A 205 -15.83 3.02 -4.00
N ASN A 206 -14.74 2.28 -3.79
CA ASN A 206 -13.51 2.34 -4.58
C ASN A 206 -12.74 3.67 -4.50
N GLU A 207 -12.93 4.44 -3.42
CA GLU A 207 -12.16 5.66 -3.14
C GLU A 207 -11.59 5.64 -1.73
N PHE A 208 -10.34 6.09 -1.59
CA PHE A 208 -9.78 6.50 -0.32
C PHE A 208 -10.27 7.89 0.05
N VAL A 209 -10.66 8.08 1.29
CA VAL A 209 -11.13 9.34 1.86
C VAL A 209 -10.19 9.74 3.00
N PHE A 210 -9.42 10.80 2.79
CA PHE A 210 -8.59 11.42 3.81
C PHE A 210 -9.39 12.52 4.50
N ARG A 211 -9.44 12.50 5.84
CA ARG A 211 -10.14 13.49 6.67
C ARG A 211 -9.40 13.76 7.97
N MET A 212 -9.68 14.89 8.61
CA MET A 212 -9.23 15.15 9.98
C MET A 212 -10.15 14.42 10.96
N ASN A 213 -9.59 13.91 12.06
CA ASN A 213 -10.39 13.36 13.15
C ASN A 213 -11.01 14.52 13.95
N LEU A 214 -12.32 14.68 13.80
CA LEU A 214 -13.06 15.76 14.46
C LEU A 214 -13.68 15.33 15.79
N GLU A 215 -13.58 14.07 16.21
CA GLU A 215 -14.28 13.55 17.40
C GLU A 215 -13.93 14.30 18.70
N LYS A 216 -12.70 14.81 18.80
CA LYS A 216 -12.24 15.62 19.94
C LYS A 216 -12.94 16.98 20.09
N PHE A 217 -13.57 17.48 19.02
CA PHE A 217 -14.26 18.77 19.04
C PHE A 217 -15.74 18.60 19.38
N LYS A 218 -16.26 19.40 20.31
CA LYS A 218 -17.70 19.55 20.54
C LYS A 218 -18.41 19.94 19.25
N SER A 219 -19.66 19.52 19.07
CA SER A 219 -20.43 19.72 17.84
C SER A 219 -20.60 21.19 17.45
N ASP A 220 -20.61 22.11 18.41
CA ASP A 220 -20.73 23.55 18.25
C ASP A 220 -19.38 24.27 18.05
N ASN A 221 -18.27 23.53 18.00
CA ASN A 221 -16.95 24.13 17.88
C ASN A 221 -16.70 24.65 16.44
N PRO A 222 -16.41 25.95 16.25
CA PRO A 222 -16.24 26.54 14.92
C PRO A 222 -15.03 25.95 14.16
N TYR A 223 -14.02 25.41 14.84
CA TYR A 223 -12.89 24.74 14.20
C TYR A 223 -13.30 23.47 13.43
N ARG A 224 -14.42 22.83 13.78
CA ARG A 224 -14.95 21.70 13.01
C ARG A 224 -15.30 22.09 11.59
N ASP A 225 -15.95 23.25 11.42
CA ASP A 225 -16.35 23.73 10.09
C ASP A 225 -15.17 24.10 9.22
N PHE A 226 -14.04 24.52 9.82
CA PHE A 226 -12.82 24.82 9.09
C PHE A 226 -12.05 23.56 8.67
N LEU A 227 -12.16 22.46 9.42
CA LEU A 227 -11.37 21.23 9.22
C LEU A 227 -12.15 20.07 8.60
N LYS A 228 -13.39 20.31 8.15
CA LYS A 228 -14.30 19.28 7.62
C LYS A 228 -14.10 18.93 6.15
N ASP A 229 -13.19 19.59 5.43
CA ASP A 229 -12.94 19.20 4.04
C ASP A 229 -12.44 17.76 3.99
N GLU A 230 -12.78 17.06 2.92
CA GLU A 230 -12.34 15.69 2.66
C GLU A 230 -11.54 15.67 1.38
N PHE A 231 -10.51 14.83 1.33
CA PHE A 231 -9.80 14.57 0.09
C PHE A 231 -10.05 13.13 -0.36
N LYS A 232 -10.69 12.99 -1.52
CA LYS A 232 -11.06 11.71 -2.13
C LYS A 232 -10.16 11.38 -3.30
N ILE A 233 -9.71 10.14 -3.37
CA ILE A 233 -8.85 9.66 -4.44
C ILE A 233 -9.05 8.16 -4.66
N GLN A 234 -9.18 7.74 -5.92
CA GLN A 234 -9.36 6.31 -6.26
C GLN A 234 -8.11 5.49 -5.94
N ASP A 235 -6.95 5.99 -6.33
CA ASP A 235 -5.68 5.32 -6.09
C ASP A 235 -4.53 6.34 -5.99
N PHE A 236 -3.49 5.97 -5.26
CA PHE A 236 -2.31 6.80 -5.02
C PHE A 236 -1.08 5.88 -4.89
N LYS A 237 0.15 6.40 -4.94
CA LYS A 237 1.37 5.57 -4.77
C LYS A 237 1.70 5.40 -3.29
N TYR A 238 1.78 6.51 -2.55
CA TYR A 238 1.98 6.52 -1.11
C TYR A 238 1.47 7.82 -0.50
N TYR A 239 1.34 7.86 0.81
CA TYR A 239 1.18 9.12 1.53
C TYR A 239 2.29 9.29 2.56
N ILE A 240 2.58 10.54 2.87
CA ILE A 240 3.38 10.90 4.04
C ILE A 240 2.47 11.64 5.01
N TYR A 241 2.48 11.24 6.28
CA TYR A 241 1.77 11.96 7.33
C TYR A 241 2.72 12.58 8.35
N SER A 242 2.27 13.67 8.96
CA SER A 242 2.89 14.25 10.15
C SER A 242 1.93 14.19 11.34
N SER A 243 2.29 13.38 12.33
CA SER A 243 1.59 13.34 13.62
C SER A 243 1.70 14.67 14.40
N SER A 244 2.70 15.51 14.10
CA SER A 244 2.94 16.75 14.84
C SER A 244 2.20 17.98 14.27
N TYR A 245 1.76 17.94 13.00
CA TYR A 245 1.18 19.11 12.32
C TYR A 245 -0.05 18.81 11.45
N TYR A 246 -0.62 17.61 11.59
CA TYR A 246 -1.96 17.24 11.11
C TYR A 246 -2.18 17.51 9.62
N PHE A 247 -1.33 16.92 8.78
CA PHE A 247 -1.49 16.98 7.34
C PHE A 247 -1.09 15.67 6.67
N PHE A 248 -1.56 15.52 5.44
CA PHE A 248 -1.18 14.51 4.49
C PHE A 248 -0.47 15.14 3.28
N LEU A 249 0.56 14.46 2.81
CA LEU A 249 1.07 14.60 1.46
C LEU A 249 0.71 13.32 0.72
N VAL A 250 -0.29 13.38 -0.14
CA VAL A 250 -0.78 12.22 -0.89
C VAL A 250 -0.15 12.24 -2.27
N PHE A 251 0.73 11.28 -2.56
CA PHE A 251 1.45 11.17 -3.81
C PHE A 251 0.64 10.34 -4.82
N HIS A 252 0.25 10.96 -5.92
CA HIS A 252 -0.45 10.31 -7.04
C HIS A 252 0.50 9.36 -7.78
N ASP A 253 1.74 9.81 -7.92
CA ASP A 253 2.87 9.12 -8.54
C ASP A 253 4.18 9.61 -7.90
N MET A 254 5.33 9.27 -8.49
CA MET A 254 6.64 9.65 -7.95
C MET A 254 6.96 11.14 -8.10
N GLU A 255 6.24 11.85 -8.96
CA GLU A 255 6.51 13.25 -9.33
C GLU A 255 5.39 14.18 -8.88
N THR A 256 4.25 13.67 -8.45
CA THR A 256 3.05 14.48 -8.25
C THR A 256 2.40 14.19 -6.91
N PHE A 257 2.15 15.23 -6.10
CA PHE A 257 1.45 15.10 -4.82
C PHE A 257 0.38 16.16 -4.58
N THR A 258 -0.50 15.89 -3.62
CA THR A 258 -1.48 16.82 -3.06
C THR A 258 -1.21 17.01 -1.57
N TYR A 259 -1.13 18.27 -1.13
CA TYR A 259 -1.21 18.62 0.29
C TYR A 259 -2.66 18.70 0.75
N PHE A 260 -2.93 18.16 1.93
CA PHE A 260 -4.26 18.19 2.55
C PHE A 260 -4.15 18.26 4.09
N ASP A 261 -4.85 19.20 4.70
CA ASP A 261 -4.88 19.41 6.17
C ASP A 261 -6.30 19.68 6.72
N GLY A 262 -7.33 19.20 6.01
CA GLY A 262 -8.73 19.42 6.36
C GLY A 262 -9.31 20.79 5.97
N ARG A 263 -8.49 21.72 5.46
CA ARG A 263 -8.93 23.04 5.00
C ARG A 263 -8.97 23.11 3.48
N GLU A 264 -10.16 23.35 2.92
CA GLU A 264 -10.38 23.43 1.47
C GLU A 264 -9.44 24.45 0.80
N GLU A 265 -9.24 25.61 1.43
CA GLU A 265 -8.37 26.70 0.93
C GLU A 265 -6.92 26.27 0.73
N ASN A 266 -6.42 25.33 1.55
CA ASN A 266 -5.04 24.86 1.50
C ASN A 266 -4.86 23.65 0.59
N ARG A 267 -5.95 22.98 0.21
CA ARG A 267 -5.87 21.84 -0.71
C ARG A 267 -5.24 22.30 -2.02
N SER A 268 -4.15 21.63 -2.40
CA SER A 268 -3.51 21.82 -3.70
C SER A 268 -4.16 20.91 -4.73
N GLN A 269 -4.33 21.35 -5.98
CA GLN A 269 -4.87 20.46 -7.02
C GLN A 269 -3.91 19.29 -7.28
N LYS A 270 -2.71 19.57 -7.81
CA LYS A 270 -1.59 18.63 -7.96
C LYS A 270 -0.30 19.41 -8.08
N ILE A 271 0.72 19.04 -7.31
CA ILE A 271 2.02 19.73 -7.29
C ILE A 271 3.05 18.80 -7.92
N LYS A 272 3.70 19.28 -8.98
CA LYS A 272 4.76 18.56 -9.67
C LYS A 272 6.11 18.81 -9.01
N ILE A 273 6.89 17.75 -8.87
CA ILE A 273 8.26 17.74 -8.39
C ILE A 273 9.15 17.60 -9.62
N GLU A 274 10.07 18.54 -9.79
CA GLU A 274 11.11 18.44 -10.82
C GLU A 274 12.19 17.48 -10.33
N THR A 275 11.95 16.18 -10.47
CA THR A 275 12.90 15.11 -10.14
C THR A 275 13.41 14.44 -11.41
N LYS A 276 14.70 14.10 -11.45
CA LYS A 276 15.21 13.11 -12.40
C LYS A 276 15.20 11.73 -11.73
N ARG A 277 14.30 10.85 -12.18
CA ARG A 277 14.43 9.37 -12.10
C ARG A 277 14.67 8.70 -10.72
N SER A 278 14.26 9.26 -9.58
CA SER A 278 14.32 8.48 -8.33
C SER A 278 13.11 7.56 -8.19
N TRP A 279 13.33 6.25 -8.04
CA TRP A 279 12.30 5.25 -7.71
C TRP A 279 11.88 5.31 -6.24
N TYR A 280 12.52 6.16 -5.45
CA TYR A 280 12.31 6.26 -4.01
C TYR A 280 11.37 7.43 -3.66
N PRO A 281 10.42 7.23 -2.72
CA PRO A 281 9.55 8.28 -2.21
C PRO A 281 10.35 9.40 -1.54
N LEU A 282 9.76 10.59 -1.54
CA LEU A 282 10.25 11.69 -0.72
C LEU A 282 10.11 11.37 0.76
N VAL A 283 10.98 11.97 1.56
CA VAL A 283 10.95 11.87 3.02
C VAL A 283 10.73 13.26 3.62
N LEU A 284 9.99 13.32 4.73
CA LEU A 284 9.87 14.53 5.53
C LEU A 284 11.15 14.74 6.35
N ALA A 285 11.91 15.80 6.07
CA ALA A 285 13.07 16.17 6.88
C ALA A 285 12.64 16.71 8.25
N LYS A 286 11.64 17.59 8.21
CA LYS A 286 10.96 18.17 9.36
C LYS A 286 9.51 18.42 8.98
N ASP A 287 8.64 18.15 9.94
CA ASP A 287 7.21 18.13 9.68
C ASP A 287 6.65 19.48 9.18
N LYS A 288 7.03 20.62 9.79
CA LYS A 288 6.57 21.96 9.38
C LYS A 288 7.41 23.08 10.00
N ILE A 289 7.66 24.16 9.24
CA ILE A 289 8.19 25.44 9.73
C ILE A 289 7.26 26.56 9.25
N GLY A 290 6.36 27.01 10.12
CA GLY A 290 5.34 28.00 9.75
C GLY A 290 4.39 27.47 8.68
N ASN A 291 4.34 28.11 7.51
CA ASN A 291 3.56 27.67 6.34
C ASN A 291 4.39 26.87 5.33
N LYS A 292 5.56 26.37 5.72
CA LYS A 292 6.47 25.62 4.85
C LYS A 292 6.65 24.19 5.33
N ILE A 293 6.72 23.26 4.38
CA ILE A 293 7.06 21.86 4.58
C ILE A 293 8.38 21.60 3.87
N ILE A 294 9.27 20.85 4.53
CA ILE A 294 10.58 20.52 3.98
C ILE A 294 10.59 19.04 3.63
N LEU A 295 10.71 18.77 2.34
CA LEU A 295 10.85 17.45 1.77
C LEU A 295 12.28 17.28 1.26
N TYR A 296 12.76 16.06 1.25
CA TYR A 296 14.01 15.73 0.60
C TYR A 296 13.92 14.37 -0.08
N ASP A 297 14.66 14.22 -1.18
CA ASP A 297 14.87 12.93 -1.82
C ASP A 297 16.16 12.25 -1.31
N ARG A 298 16.46 11.06 -1.84
CA ARG A 298 17.70 10.35 -1.51
C ARG A 298 18.96 11.03 -1.99
N ASP A 299 18.88 11.77 -3.09
CA ASP A 299 20.00 12.52 -3.64
C ASP A 299 20.27 13.81 -2.84
N GLN A 300 19.57 13.96 -1.70
CA GLN A 300 19.63 15.11 -0.79
C GLN A 300 19.15 16.41 -1.44
N THR A 301 18.40 16.32 -2.54
CA THR A 301 17.69 17.47 -3.09
C THR A 301 16.64 17.91 -2.09
N ILE A 302 16.72 19.17 -1.64
CA ILE A 302 15.78 19.73 -0.69
C ILE A 302 14.68 20.46 -1.46
N TYR A 303 13.44 20.19 -1.07
CA TYR A 303 12.27 20.89 -1.57
C TYR A 303 11.57 21.61 -0.42
N ILE A 304 11.21 22.86 -0.66
CA ILE A 304 10.41 23.66 0.25
C ILE A 304 9.04 23.87 -0.39
N TYR A 305 8.02 23.25 0.18
CA TYR A 305 6.64 23.49 -0.20
C TYR A 305 6.04 24.59 0.66
N ASN A 306 5.58 25.68 0.03
CA ASN A 306 4.83 26.74 0.69
C ASN A 306 3.32 26.49 0.55
N ILE A 307 2.66 26.19 1.67
CA ILE A 307 1.24 25.80 1.73
C ILE A 307 0.36 26.92 1.14
N ASN A 308 0.48 28.14 1.65
CA ASN A 308 -0.39 29.26 1.26
C ASN A 308 -0.18 29.67 -0.21
N LYS A 309 1.07 29.62 -0.68
CA LYS A 309 1.39 29.96 -2.08
C LYS A 309 1.15 28.78 -3.04
N LYS A 310 0.90 27.59 -2.51
CA LYS A 310 0.81 26.33 -3.26
C LYS A 310 2.01 26.13 -4.20
N LEU A 311 3.19 26.55 -3.76
CA LEU A 311 4.41 26.61 -4.57
C LEU A 311 5.48 25.70 -3.98
N LEU A 312 5.99 24.79 -4.80
CA LEU A 312 7.16 23.98 -4.50
C LEU A 312 8.41 24.68 -5.04
N GLN A 313 9.43 24.81 -4.19
CA GLN A 313 10.73 25.36 -4.58
C GLN A 313 11.80 24.31 -4.33
N LYS A 314 12.55 23.95 -5.37
CA LYS A 314 13.78 23.19 -5.25
C LYS A 314 14.89 24.13 -4.73
N ILE A 315 15.65 23.67 -3.76
CA ILE A 315 16.83 24.37 -3.25
C ILE A 315 18.06 23.72 -3.89
N GLU A 316 18.80 24.52 -4.66
CA GLU A 316 20.05 24.12 -5.33
C GLU A 316 21.28 24.54 -4.55
#